data_AF-A0A3B9NP68-F1
#
_entry.id   AF-A0A3B9NP68-F1
#
_cell.length_a   1.000
_cell.length_b   1.000
_cell.length_c   1.000
_cell.angle_alpha   90.00
_cell.angle_beta   90.00
_cell.angle_gamma   90.00
#
_symmetry.space_group_name_H-M   'P 1'
#
loop_
_entity.id
_entity.type
_entity.pdbx_description
1 polymer ?
#
loop_
_entity_poly.entity_id
_entity_poly.type
_entity_poly.pdbx_seq_one_letter_code
_entity_poly.pdbx_strand_id
1 'polypeptide(L)'
;MSGSTGFLKILVTGLIMGMAEVVPGISGGTVAFISGYYERLLTALSRIRFDLVRRLLQQGPLNVWQHLDGTFLMVLFGSMVVSVIAFAGLIKTALAEQPIMMWSFFFGRRVGKEGR
;
A
#
# COMPACT_ATOMS: atom_id res chain seq x y z
N MET A 1 22.23 12.10 -6.44
CA MET A 1 21.34 13.10 -7.07
C MET A 1 20.22 12.35 -7.81
N SER A 2 19.03 12.25 -7.19
CA SER A 2 17.75 11.86 -7.83
C SER A 2 16.61 12.08 -6.81
N GLY A 3 16.47 13.32 -6.33
CA GLY A 3 15.54 13.64 -5.23
C GLY A 3 14.07 13.58 -5.63
N SER A 4 13.71 14.01 -6.85
CA SER A 4 12.31 14.08 -7.29
C SER A 4 11.82 12.81 -8.01
N THR A 5 12.66 12.20 -8.86
CA THR A 5 12.27 11.00 -9.61
C THR A 5 12.04 9.81 -8.69
N GLY A 6 12.81 9.69 -7.60
CA GLY A 6 12.59 8.68 -6.58
C GLY A 6 11.28 8.88 -5.82
N PHE A 7 10.95 10.12 -5.46
CA PHE A 7 9.72 10.46 -4.75
C PHE A 7 8.47 10.16 -5.58
N LEU A 8 8.47 10.56 -6.86
CA LEU A 8 7.35 10.30 -7.76
C LEU A 8 7.10 8.80 -7.93
N LYS A 9 8.17 8.00 -8.06
CA LYS A 9 8.05 6.53 -8.14
C LYS A 9 7.44 5.94 -6.87
N ILE A 10 7.86 6.38 -5.69
CA ILE A 10 7.30 5.92 -4.41
C ILE A 10 5.81 6.29 -4.32
N LEU A 11 5.46 7.51 -4.71
CA LEU A 11 4.08 7.99 -4.72
C LEU A 11 3.21 7.13 -5.65
N VAL A 12 3.65 6.90 -6.89
CA VAL A 12 2.93 6.05 -7.85
C VAL A 12 2.82 4.61 -7.33
N THR A 13 3.91 4.04 -6.79
CA THR A 13 3.88 2.70 -6.19
C THR A 13 2.87 2.64 -5.05
N GLY A 14 2.84 3.62 -4.14
CA GLY A 14 1.89 3.65 -3.03
C GLY A 14 0.43 3.79 -3.49
N LEU A 15 0.17 4.60 -4.53
CA LEU A 15 -1.16 4.66 -5.16
C LEU A 15 -1.58 3.28 -5.70
N ILE A 16 -0.72 2.62 -6.48
CA ILE A 16 -1.03 1.30 -7.07
C ILE A 16 -1.20 0.25 -5.96
N MET A 17 -0.39 0.29 -4.90
CA MET A 17 -0.55 -0.57 -3.73
C MET A 17 -1.89 -0.34 -3.03
N GLY A 18 -2.35 0.91 -2.92
CA GLY A 18 -3.65 1.24 -2.34
C GLY A 18 -4.81 0.74 -3.20
N MET A 19 -4.71 0.86 -4.53
CA MET A 19 -5.68 0.26 -5.45
C MET A 19 -5.73 -1.27 -5.31
N ALA A 20 -4.57 -1.92 -5.21
CA ALA A 20 -4.47 -3.37 -5.03
C ALA A 20 -5.20 -3.84 -3.76
N GLU A 21 -5.12 -3.10 -2.66
CA GLU A 21 -5.78 -3.45 -1.40
C GLU A 21 -7.32 -3.41 -1.49
N VAL A 22 -7.87 -2.53 -2.34
CA VAL A 22 -9.32 -2.43 -2.54
C VAL A 22 -9.84 -3.53 -3.47
N VAL A 23 -8.99 -4.09 -4.33
CA VAL A 23 -9.38 -5.11 -5.33
C VAL A 23 -9.07 -6.52 -4.82
N PRO A 24 -10.09 -7.38 -4.60
CA PRO A 24 -9.91 -8.75 -4.17
C PRO A 24 -8.97 -9.55 -5.09
N GLY A 25 -7.94 -10.16 -4.50
CA GLY A 25 -7.00 -11.04 -5.20
C GLY A 25 -5.75 -10.35 -5.73
N ILE A 26 -5.53 -9.06 -5.46
CA ILE A 26 -4.26 -8.37 -5.71
C ILE A 26 -3.59 -8.08 -4.36
N SER A 27 -2.32 -8.44 -4.20
CA SER A 27 -1.56 -8.16 -2.96
C SER A 27 -0.69 -6.92 -3.11
N GLY A 28 -0.81 -5.97 -2.18
CA GLY A 28 0.06 -4.79 -2.13
C GLY A 28 1.55 -5.16 -1.99
N GLY A 29 1.87 -6.26 -1.31
CA GLY A 29 3.25 -6.77 -1.20
C GLY A 29 3.84 -7.19 -2.55
N THR A 30 3.04 -7.80 -3.43
CA THR A 30 3.46 -8.16 -4.79
C THR A 30 3.73 -6.92 -5.64
N VAL A 31 2.91 -5.88 -5.50
CA VAL A 31 3.13 -4.58 -6.18
C VAL A 31 4.44 -3.94 -5.70
N ALA A 32 4.70 -3.96 -4.38
CA ALA A 32 5.96 -3.47 -3.83
C ALA A 32 7.18 -4.26 -4.36
N PHE A 33 7.04 -5.57 -4.55
CA PHE A 33 8.08 -6.44 -5.10
C PHE A 33 8.39 -6.11 -6.56
N ILE A 34 7.36 -6.08 -7.41
CA ILE A 34 7.51 -5.75 -8.83
C ILE A 34 8.05 -4.31 -9.02
N SER A 35 7.67 -3.39 -8.13
CA SER A 35 8.16 -2.00 -8.16
C SER A 35 9.59 -1.83 -7.63
N GLY A 36 10.21 -2.88 -7.09
CA GLY A 36 11.56 -2.84 -6.53
C GLY A 36 11.68 -2.17 -5.16
N TYR A 37 10.56 -1.88 -4.49
CA TYR A 37 10.53 -1.24 -3.17
C TYR A 37 10.32 -2.22 -2.02
N TYR A 38 10.12 -3.51 -2.31
CA TYR A 38 9.84 -4.54 -1.31
C TYR A 38 10.94 -4.69 -0.25
N GLU A 39 12.20 -4.82 -0.66
CA GLU A 39 13.32 -4.94 0.28
C GLU A 39 13.47 -3.70 1.17
N ARG A 40 13.28 -2.52 0.58
CA ARG A 40 13.30 -1.24 1.31
C ARG A 40 12.15 -1.17 2.32
N LEU A 41 10.95 -1.61 1.93
CA LEU A 41 9.78 -1.69 2.80
C LEU A 41 9.99 -2.67 3.95
N LEU A 42 10.42 -3.90 3.67
CA LEU A 42 10.73 -4.88 4.70
C LEU A 42 11.83 -4.42 5.64
N THR A 43 12.87 -3.77 5.12
CA THR A 43 13.94 -3.20 5.93
C THR A 43 13.43 -2.09 6.84
N ALA A 44 12.61 -1.17 6.32
CA ALA A 44 12.03 -0.08 7.09
C ALA A 44 11.08 -0.60 8.18
N LEU A 45 10.23 -1.59 7.84
CA LEU A 45 9.30 -2.23 8.77
C LEU A 45 10.02 -3.07 9.84
N SER A 46 11.09 -3.80 9.49
CA SER A 46 11.85 -4.61 10.44
C SER A 46 12.59 -3.79 11.50
N ARG A 47 12.83 -2.50 11.24
CA ARG A 47 13.40 -1.55 12.22
C ARG A 47 12.37 -1.05 13.23
N ILE A 48 11.09 -1.26 13.00
CA ILE A 48 10.02 -0.93 13.94
C ILE A 48 9.99 -2.01 15.03
N ARG A 49 10.71 -1.77 16.13
CA ARG A 49 10.78 -2.68 17.29
C ARG A 49 10.28 -1.99 18.55
N PHE A 50 10.04 -2.75 19.63
CA PHE A 50 9.64 -2.20 20.93
C PHE A 50 10.65 -1.16 21.49
N ASP A 51 11.94 -1.32 21.19
CA ASP A 51 12.98 -0.36 21.57
C ASP A 51 12.84 1.01 20.90
N LEU A 52 12.01 1.14 19.86
CA LEU A 52 11.85 2.38 19.11
C LEU A 52 11.30 3.49 20.01
N VAL A 53 10.42 3.17 20.96
CA VAL A 53 9.91 4.14 21.95
C VAL A 53 11.04 4.64 22.84
N ARG A 54 11.92 3.74 23.28
CA ARG A 54 13.11 4.12 24.07
C ARG A 54 14.07 4.97 23.24
N ARG A 55 14.31 4.62 21.98
CA ARG A 55 15.14 5.41 21.05
C ARG A 55 14.53 6.77 20.75
N LEU A 56 13.21 6.86 20.64
CA LEU A 56 12.50 8.12 20.44
C LEU A 56 12.73 9.07 21.62
N LEU A 57 12.64 8.56 22.85
CA LEU A 57 12.88 9.33 24.07
C LEU A 57 14.36 9.70 24.25
N GLN A 58 15.31 8.85 23.82
CA GLN A 58 16.75 9.08 24.01
C GLN A 58 17.42 9.89 22.90
N GLN A 59 17.05 9.65 21.64
CA GLN A 59 17.73 10.20 20.45
C GLN A 59 16.87 11.25 19.72
N GLY A 60 15.61 11.42 20.12
CA GLY A 60 14.67 12.36 19.53
C GLY A 60 13.98 11.85 18.24
N PRO A 61 12.90 12.53 17.84
CA PRO A 61 12.06 12.12 16.71
C PRO A 61 12.76 12.15 15.36
N LEU A 62 13.67 13.10 15.14
CA LEU A 62 14.36 13.25 13.87
C LEU A 62 15.30 12.07 13.58
N ASN A 63 16.02 11.59 14.59
CA ASN A 63 16.92 10.44 14.44
C ASN A 63 16.15 9.14 14.21
N VAL A 64 15.02 8.96 14.89
CA VAL A 64 14.12 7.81 14.64
C VAL A 64 13.54 7.88 13.23
N TRP A 65 13.15 9.07 12.76
CA TRP A 65 12.65 9.28 11.40
C TRP A 65 13.65 8.83 10.34
N GLN A 66 14.91 9.24 10.47
CA GLN A 66 15.97 8.82 9.55
C GLN A 66 16.28 7.31 9.68
N HIS A 67 16.25 6.78 10.91
CA HIS A 67 16.48 5.36 11.16
C HIS A 67 15.43 4.47 10.48
N LEU A 68 14.16 4.89 10.51
CA LEU A 68 13.05 4.14 9.92
C LEU A 68 12.88 4.34 8.41
N ASP A 69 13.67 5.23 7.79
CA ASP A 69 13.37 5.72 6.45
C ASP A 69 11.94 6.32 6.40
N GLY A 70 11.62 7.13 7.41
CA GLY A 70 10.29 7.63 7.69
C GLY A 70 9.69 8.38 6.52
N THR A 71 10.48 9.12 5.74
CA THR A 71 10.00 9.82 4.54
C THR A 71 9.47 8.85 3.50
N PHE A 72 10.17 7.73 3.26
CA PHE A 72 9.69 6.69 2.35
C PHE A 72 8.39 6.07 2.85
N LEU A 73 8.33 5.68 4.13
CA LEU A 73 7.12 5.10 4.73
C LEU A 73 5.95 6.08 4.66
N MET A 74 6.15 7.33 5.05
CA MET A 74 5.10 8.33 5.12
C MET A 74 4.52 8.64 3.72
N VAL A 75 5.37 8.71 2.69
CA VAL A 75 4.92 8.94 1.31
C VAL A 75 4.21 7.70 0.74
N LEU A 76 4.76 6.51 0.96
CA LEU A 76 4.20 5.25 0.46
C LEU A 76 2.83 4.98 1.10
N PHE A 77 2.77 5.00 2.44
CA PHE A 77 1.51 4.77 3.16
C PHE A 77 0.54 5.94 3.00
N GLY A 78 1.04 7.18 2.94
CA GLY A 78 0.19 8.35 2.70
C GLY A 78 -0.51 8.27 1.34
N SER A 79 0.23 7.96 0.27
CA SER A 79 -0.37 7.74 -1.05
C SER A 79 -1.27 6.51 -1.11
N MET A 80 -0.92 5.42 -0.40
CA MET A 80 -1.79 4.24 -0.27
C MET A 80 -3.14 4.60 0.36
N VAL A 81 -3.15 5.33 1.48
CA VAL A 81 -4.38 5.77 2.17
C VAL A 81 -5.21 6.68 1.26
N VAL A 82 -4.59 7.67 0.61
CA VAL A 82 -5.27 8.55 -0.35
C VAL A 82 -5.92 7.73 -1.46
N SER A 83 -5.21 6.74 -2.01
CA SER A 83 -5.74 5.86 -3.05
C SER A 83 -6.89 5.00 -2.56
N VAL A 84 -6.77 4.40 -1.36
CA VAL A 84 -7.83 3.56 -0.77
C VAL A 84 -9.11 4.37 -0.58
N ILE A 85 -9.01 5.60 -0.03
CA ILE A 85 -10.17 6.47 0.17
C ILE A 85 -10.81 6.83 -1.18
N ALA A 86 -10.00 7.23 -2.16
CA ALA A 86 -10.48 7.58 -3.49
C ALA A 86 -11.18 6.39 -4.20
N PHE A 87 -10.56 5.21 -4.17
CA PHE A 87 -11.10 4.00 -4.80
C PHE A 87 -12.29 3.40 -4.05
N ALA A 88 -12.33 3.51 -2.72
CA ALA A 88 -13.48 3.05 -1.94
C ALA A 88 -14.76 3.80 -2.34
N GLY A 89 -14.67 5.11 -2.61
CA GLY A 89 -15.78 5.87 -3.18
C GLY A 89 -16.20 5.35 -4.55
N LEU A 90 -15.24 5.12 -5.44
CA LEU A 90 -15.47 4.61 -6.80
C LEU A 90 -16.13 3.22 -6.81
N ILE A 91 -15.65 2.30 -5.96
CA ILE A 91 -16.21 0.95 -5.85
C ILE A 91 -17.64 1.01 -5.33
N LYS A 92 -17.94 1.89 -4.36
CA LYS A 92 -19.30 2.07 -3.84
C LYS A 92 -20.26 2.55 -4.92
N THR A 93 -19.88 3.54 -5.72
CA THR A 93 -20.73 4.03 -6.82
C THR A 93 -20.90 2.96 -7.89
N ALA A 94 -19.81 2.28 -8.24
CA ALA A 94 -19.84 1.25 -9.27
C ALA A 94 -20.64 0.00 -8.83
N LEU A 95 -20.65 -0.35 -7.54
CA LEU A 95 -21.53 -1.38 -6.97
C LEU A 95 -23.01 -0.96 -7.02
N ALA A 96 -23.31 0.33 -6.89
CA ALA A 96 -24.68 0.83 -6.93
C ALA A 96 -25.26 0.83 -8.35
N GLU A 97 -24.46 1.24 -9.34
CA GLU A 97 -24.90 1.31 -10.74
C GLU A 97 -24.86 -0.04 -11.45
N GLN A 98 -23.84 -0.86 -11.17
CA GLN A 98 -23.61 -2.12 -11.87
C GLN A 98 -23.25 -3.27 -10.91
N PRO A 99 -24.15 -3.61 -9.97
CA PRO A 99 -23.89 -4.64 -8.97
C PRO A 99 -23.54 -5.98 -9.63
N ILE A 100 -24.33 -6.43 -10.62
CA ILE A 100 -24.16 -7.75 -11.25
C ILE A 100 -22.79 -7.90 -11.91
N MET A 101 -22.32 -6.88 -12.63
CA MET A 101 -20.99 -6.89 -13.24
C MET A 101 -19.89 -6.92 -12.17
N MET A 102 -20.04 -6.15 -11.10
CA MET A 102 -19.04 -6.11 -10.02
C MET A 102 -18.97 -7.42 -9.22
N TRP A 103 -20.11 -7.99 -8.87
CA TRP A 103 -20.19 -9.31 -8.21
C TRP A 103 -19.62 -10.40 -9.13
N SER A 104 -19.91 -10.36 -10.43
CA SER A 104 -19.33 -11.32 -11.39
C SER A 104 -17.82 -11.15 -11.56
N PHE A 105 -17.31 -9.92 -11.52
CA PHE A 105 -15.88 -9.65 -11.60
C PHE A 105 -15.11 -10.15 -10.36
N PHE A 106 -15.64 -9.93 -9.16
CA PHE A 106 -15.00 -10.34 -7.91
C PHE A 106 -15.22 -11.82 -7.55
N PHE A 107 -16.43 -12.33 -7.76
CA PHE A 107 -16.84 -13.68 -7.33
C PHE A 107 -17.06 -14.67 -8.49
N GLY A 108 -17.22 -14.21 -9.73
CA GLY A 108 -17.37 -15.10 -10.90
C GLY A 108 -16.14 -15.98 -11.15
N ARG A 109 -14.95 -15.58 -10.67
CA ARG A 109 -13.76 -16.45 -10.65
C ARG A 109 -13.79 -17.56 -9.60
N ARG A 110 -14.73 -17.55 -8.64
CA ARG A 110 -14.91 -18.60 -7.63
C ARG A 110 -16.11 -19.51 -7.91
N VAL A 111 -17.11 -19.06 -8.68
CA VAL A 111 -18.33 -19.83 -9.04
C VAL A 111 -18.12 -20.69 -10.30
N GLY A 112 -16.88 -20.99 -10.68
CA GLY A 112 -16.55 -21.91 -11.77
C GLY A 112 -16.18 -23.34 -11.33
N LYS A 113 -16.19 -23.63 -10.01
CA LYS A 113 -15.71 -24.91 -9.45
C LYS A 113 -16.59 -25.50 -8.35
N GLU A 114 -17.91 -25.31 -8.43
CA GLU A 114 -18.87 -26.10 -7.63
C GLU A 114 -19.93 -26.62 -8.60
N GLY A 115 -19.64 -27.74 -9.27
CA GLY A 115 -20.50 -28.26 -10.33
C GLY A 115 -19.87 -29.30 -11.26
N ARG A 116 -18.83 -30.01 -10.81
CA ARG A 116 -18.40 -31.31 -11.36
C ARG A 116 -17.87 -32.19 -10.25
#